data_AF-A0AAV1Z656-F1
#
_entry.id   AF-A0AAV1Z656-F1
#
_cell.length_a   1.000
_cell.length_b   1.000
_cell.length_c   1.000
_cell.angle_alpha   90.00
_cell.angle_beta   90.00
_cell.angle_gamma   90.00
#
_symmetry.space_group_name_H-M   'P 1'
#
loop_
_entity.id
_entity.type
_entity.pdbx_description
1 polymer ?
#
loop_
_entity_poly.entity_id
_entity_poly.type
_entity_poly.pdbx_seq_one_letter_code
_entity_poly.pdbx_strand_id
1 'polypeptide(L)'
;MEGKNEESTNNNFAFEDELYWCQRHLEEKLHAKRVSPREAQSILKSLKLLSNSKTPFVKKRQVMRLTCGDYRKEMQKQTKEIQHLIHDSELDHVENISSGRVLRKAASSSTSNETESHAATFMFNFPEPEGGQDIFK
;
A
#
# COMPACT_ATOMS: atom_id res chain seq x y z
N MET A 1 18.84 2.90 38.07
CA MET A 1 18.01 1.94 37.33
C MET A 1 17.59 2.65 36.05
N GLU A 2 18.52 2.91 35.12
CA GLU A 2 18.96 1.96 34.06
C GLU A 2 17.77 1.34 33.32
N GLY A 3 17.59 1.46 32.00
CA GLY A 3 18.56 1.76 30.96
C GLY A 3 17.97 2.53 29.78
N LYS A 4 18.80 3.43 29.25
CA LYS A 4 18.68 3.96 27.90
C LYS A 4 18.97 2.82 26.93
N ASN A 5 17.95 2.21 26.34
CA ASN A 5 18.13 1.51 25.07
C ASN A 5 18.20 2.56 23.96
N GLU A 6 19.33 3.27 23.92
CA GLU A 6 19.81 3.92 22.70
C GLU A 6 20.29 2.80 21.77
N GLU A 7 19.34 2.10 21.18
CA GLU A 7 19.63 1.12 20.17
C GLU A 7 20.02 1.89 18.90
N SER A 8 21.31 2.18 18.82
CA SER A 8 22.01 2.61 17.61
C SER A 8 21.97 1.48 16.58
N THR A 9 20.79 1.14 16.10
CA THR A 9 20.67 0.41 14.84
C THR A 9 21.04 1.38 13.73
N ASN A 10 22.30 1.29 13.30
CA ASN A 10 22.75 1.70 11.97
C ASN A 10 21.98 0.89 10.92
N ASN A 11 20.67 1.14 10.80
CA ASN A 11 19.88 0.71 9.66
C ASN A 11 20.28 1.62 8.51
N ASN A 12 21.19 1.14 7.68
CA ASN A 12 21.64 1.82 6.49
C ASN A 12 20.56 1.67 5.41
N PHE A 13 19.46 2.41 5.55
CA PHE A 13 18.43 2.50 4.51
C PHE A 13 19.09 2.98 3.21
N ALA A 14 18.67 2.42 2.07
CA ALA A 14 19.13 2.93 0.80
C ALA A 14 18.69 4.39 0.68
N PHE A 15 19.52 5.24 0.05
CA PHE A 15 19.16 6.65 -0.12
C PHE A 15 17.84 6.84 -0.86
N GLU A 16 17.48 5.90 -1.75
CA GLU A 16 16.21 5.89 -2.46
C GLU A 16 15.03 5.70 -1.51
N ASP A 17 15.13 4.80 -0.53
CA ASP A 17 14.11 4.61 0.51
C ASP A 17 13.97 5.86 1.37
N GLU A 18 15.09 6.46 1.77
CA GLU A 18 15.10 7.71 2.53
C GLU A 18 14.40 8.84 1.75
N LEU A 19 14.71 8.94 0.45
CA LEU A 19 14.17 9.96 -0.45
C LEU A 19 12.66 9.76 -0.63
N TYR A 20 12.24 8.53 -0.90
CA TYR A 20 10.83 8.16 -1.03
C TYR A 20 10.05 8.47 0.24
N TRP A 21 10.59 8.08 1.40
CA TRP A 21 9.98 8.37 2.69
C TRP A 21 9.81 9.88 2.90
N CYS A 22 10.85 10.66 2.61
CA CYS A 22 10.79 12.11 2.74
C CYS A 22 9.75 12.74 1.79
N GLN A 23 9.64 12.25 0.55
CA GLN A 23 8.62 12.71 -0.39
C GLN A 23 7.21 12.44 0.14
N ARG A 24 6.94 11.21 0.55
CA ARG A 24 5.64 10.81 1.10
C ARG A 24 5.29 11.60 2.37
N HIS A 25 6.25 11.77 3.28
CA HIS A 25 6.06 12.55 4.49
C HIS A 25 5.71 14.01 4.21
N LEU A 26 6.35 14.62 3.20
CA LEU A 26 6.05 15.98 2.76
C LEU A 26 4.67 16.10 2.11
N GLU A 27 4.23 15.10 1.35
CA GLU A 27 2.88 15.02 0.78
C GLU A 27 1.82 14.89 1.88
N GLU A 28 2.00 13.98 2.84
CA GLU A 28 1.13 13.83 4.01
C GLU A 28 1.02 15.15 4.79
N LYS A 29 2.15 15.84 5.00
CA LYS A 29 2.15 17.17 5.62
C LYS A 29 1.35 18.17 4.81
N LEU A 30 1.46 18.19 3.48
CA LEU A 30 0.70 19.10 2.61
C LEU A 30 -0.82 18.84 2.66
N HIS A 31 -1.22 17.57 2.74
CA HIS A 31 -2.63 17.16 2.82
C HIS A 31 -3.26 17.39 4.20
N ALA A 32 -2.47 17.66 5.23
CA ALA A 32 -2.98 17.96 6.56
C ALA A 32 -3.82 19.26 6.58
N LYS A 33 -4.93 19.29 7.32
CA LYS A 33 -5.85 20.44 7.40
C LYS A 33 -5.25 21.74 7.99
N ARG A 34 -4.01 21.73 8.48
CA ARG A 34 -3.41 22.77 9.33
C ARG A 34 -2.10 23.35 8.78
N VAL A 35 -1.87 23.28 7.47
CA VAL A 35 -0.63 23.80 6.87
C VAL A 35 -0.77 25.30 6.60
N SER A 36 0.18 26.10 7.09
CA SER A 36 0.26 27.51 6.74
C SER A 36 0.57 27.67 5.23
N PRO A 37 0.00 28.65 4.51
CA PRO A 37 0.28 28.85 3.09
C PRO A 37 1.78 29.05 2.79
N ARG A 38 2.52 29.64 3.73
CA ARG A 38 3.98 29.80 3.62
C ARG A 38 4.72 28.46 3.70
N GLU A 39 4.26 27.57 4.58
CA GLU A 39 4.82 26.23 4.75
C GLU A 39 4.47 25.36 3.54
N ALA A 40 3.23 25.43 3.04
CA ALA A 40 2.80 24.72 1.84
C ALA A 40 3.69 25.06 0.64
N GLN A 41 4.00 26.34 0.43
CA GLN A 41 4.92 26.76 -0.64
C GLN A 41 6.34 26.21 -0.43
N SER A 42 6.84 26.16 0.80
CA SER A 42 8.14 25.59 1.12
C SER A 42 8.19 24.08 0.86
N ILE A 43 7.14 23.36 1.26
CA ILE A 43 6.98 21.91 1.03
C ILE A 43 6.96 21.63 -0.48
N LEU A 44 6.15 22.36 -1.25
CA LEU A 44 6.07 22.21 -2.71
C LEU A 44 7.41 22.48 -3.41
N LYS A 45 8.16 23.49 -2.97
CA LYS A 45 9.51 23.78 -3.50
C LYS A 45 10.48 22.63 -3.21
N SER A 46 10.38 22.05 -2.02
CA SER A 46 11.23 20.95 -1.60
C SER A 46 10.91 19.67 -2.39
N LEU A 47 9.63 19.34 -2.56
CA LEU A 47 9.19 18.22 -3.40
C LEU A 47 9.71 18.33 -4.84
N LYS A 48 9.61 19.52 -5.47
CA LYS A 48 10.18 19.75 -6.81
C LYS A 48 11.68 19.48 -6.90
N LEU A 49 12.42 19.81 -5.84
CA LEU A 49 13.86 19.62 -5.80
C LEU A 49 14.26 18.16 -5.58
N LEU A 50 13.48 17.44 -4.76
CA LEU A 50 13.67 16.01 -4.48
C LEU A 50 13.27 15.12 -5.66
N SER A 51 12.21 15.47 -6.40
CA SER A 51 11.73 14.73 -7.57
C SER A 51 12.61 14.89 -8.81
N ASN A 52 13.32 16.02 -8.92
CA ASN A 52 14.20 16.26 -10.06
C ASN A 52 15.42 15.30 -10.02
N SER A 53 15.58 14.50 -11.07
CA SER A 53 16.69 13.56 -11.23
C SER A 53 18.04 14.26 -11.45
N LYS A 54 18.02 15.48 -12.00
CA LYS A 54 19.23 16.30 -12.24
C LYS A 54 19.76 16.96 -10.97
N THR A 55 19.01 16.92 -9.86
CA THR A 55 19.46 17.48 -8.59
C THR A 55 20.59 16.62 -8.02
N PRO A 56 21.78 17.18 -7.73
CA PRO A 56 22.88 16.40 -7.19
C PRO A 56 22.53 15.84 -5.81
N PHE A 57 23.03 14.63 -5.53
CA PHE A 57 22.77 13.87 -4.31
C PHE A 57 22.92 14.69 -3.01
N VAL A 58 24.02 15.44 -2.89
CA VAL A 58 24.32 16.24 -1.69
C VAL A 58 23.23 17.28 -1.42
N LYS A 59 22.71 17.92 -2.48
CA LYS A 59 21.61 18.88 -2.36
C LYS A 59 20.31 18.21 -1.93
N LYS A 60 19.97 17.05 -2.49
CA LYS A 60 18.78 16.29 -2.05
C LYS A 60 18.86 15.99 -0.56
N ARG A 61 20.00 15.46 -0.09
CA ARG A 61 20.22 15.16 1.33
C ARG A 61 20.16 16.40 2.21
N GLN A 62 20.70 17.53 1.76
CA GLN A 62 20.62 18.80 2.50
C GLN A 62 19.17 19.27 2.66
N VAL A 63 18.38 19.22 1.57
CA VAL A 63 16.96 19.58 1.60
C VAL A 63 16.20 18.67 2.55
N MET A 64 16.39 17.35 2.46
CA MET A 64 15.73 16.39 3.36
C MET A 64 16.01 16.70 4.82
N ARG A 65 17.26 17.01 5.19
CA ARG A 65 17.62 17.39 6.56
C ARG A 65 16.99 18.71 7.00
N LEU A 66 16.92 19.71 6.12
CA LEU A 66 16.33 21.01 6.44
C LEU A 66 14.80 20.95 6.58
N THR A 67 14.12 20.11 5.79
CA THR A 67 12.65 20.07 5.73
C THR A 67 12.04 19.01 6.63
N CYS A 68 12.66 17.83 6.69
CA CYS A 68 12.17 16.66 7.43
C CYS A 68 12.96 16.43 8.74
N GLY A 69 14.08 17.14 8.94
CA GLY A 69 14.92 16.94 10.13
C GLY A 69 15.66 15.60 10.09
N ASP A 70 15.66 14.90 11.22
CA ASP A 70 16.32 13.59 11.37
C ASP A 70 15.41 12.44 10.94
N TYR A 71 15.11 12.40 9.64
CA TYR A 71 14.16 11.48 9.02
C TYR A 71 14.49 9.99 9.24
N ARG A 72 15.76 9.65 9.51
CA ARG A 72 16.17 8.26 9.78
C ARG A 72 15.57 7.71 11.07
N LYS A 73 15.42 8.55 12.10
CA LYS A 73 14.78 8.16 13.36
C LYS A 73 13.28 7.98 13.20
N GLU A 74 12.63 8.87 12.45
CA GLU A 74 11.20 8.76 12.16
C GLU A 74 10.87 7.52 11.33
N MET A 75 11.71 7.17 10.35
CA MET A 75 11.57 5.89 9.62
C MET A 75 11.61 4.70 10.57
N GLN A 76 12.59 4.64 11.49
CA GLN A 76 12.69 3.54 12.45
C GLN A 76 11.49 3.47 13.39
N LYS A 77 11.01 4.63 13.84
CA LYS A 77 9.81 4.72 14.69
C LYS A 77 8.59 4.15 13.96
N GLN A 78 8.35 4.57 12.72
CA GLN A 78 7.24 4.06 11.92
C GLN A 78 7.37 2.56 11.65
N THR A 79 8.57 2.05 11.36
CA THR A 79 8.79 0.62 11.18
C THR A 79 8.44 -0.17 12.45
N LYS A 80 8.83 0.34 13.62
CA LYS A 80 8.48 -0.28 14.92
C LYS A 80 6.98 -0.24 15.18
N GLU A 81 6.31 0.88 14.88
CA GLU A 81 4.85 1.00 14.99
C GLU A 81 4.14 -0.01 14.08
N ILE A 82 4.56 -0.13 12.82
CA ILE A 82 3.99 -1.11 11.88
C ILE A 82 4.23 -2.54 12.37
N GLN A 83 5.43 -2.86 12.88
CA GLN A 83 5.72 -4.19 13.44
C GLN A 83 4.81 -4.52 14.62
N HIS A 84 4.57 -3.56 15.52
CA HIS A 84 3.65 -3.74 16.64
C HIS A 84 2.22 -3.98 16.14
N LEU A 85 1.75 -3.21 15.16
CA LEU A 85 0.42 -3.40 14.58
C LEU A 85 0.27 -4.76 13.88
N ILE A 86 1.31 -5.22 13.19
CA ILE A 86 1.31 -6.55 12.55
C ILE A 86 1.23 -7.63 13.62
N HIS A 87 2.06 -7.54 14.66
CA HIS A 87 2.06 -8.48 15.79
C HIS A 87 0.70 -8.51 16.50
N ASP A 88 0.08 -7.36 16.75
CA ASP A 88 -1.25 -7.27 17.34
C ASP A 88 -2.36 -7.85 16.44
N SER A 89 -2.10 -7.93 15.13
CA SER A 89 -3.04 -8.43 14.12
C SER A 89 -2.81 -9.88 13.70
N GLU A 90 -1.86 -10.59 14.33
CA GLU A 90 -1.59 -11.99 14.01
C GLU A 90 -2.85 -12.82 14.31
N LEU A 91 -3.57 -13.16 13.24
CA LEU A 91 -4.69 -14.09 13.29
C LEU A 91 -4.10 -15.47 13.59
N ASP A 92 -4.57 -16.11 14.67
CA ASP A 92 -4.21 -17.48 15.00
C ASP A 92 -4.28 -18.36 13.75
N HIS A 93 -3.23 -19.14 13.52
CA HIS A 93 -3.20 -20.15 12.46
C HIS A 93 -4.42 -21.06 12.60
N VAL A 94 -5.39 -20.91 11.69
CA VAL A 94 -6.56 -21.79 11.66
C VAL A 94 -6.10 -23.16 11.17
N GLU A 95 -5.91 -24.10 12.09
CA GLU A 95 -5.70 -25.50 11.72
C GLU A 95 -6.83 -25.97 10.80
N ASN A 96 -6.48 -26.83 9.85
CA ASN A 96 -7.31 -27.30 8.75
C ASN A 96 -8.75 -27.63 9.21
N ILE A 97 -9.69 -26.72 8.93
CA ILE A 97 -11.12 -26.98 9.14
C ILE A 97 -11.54 -28.05 8.13
N SER A 98 -11.50 -29.32 8.56
CA SER A 98 -11.87 -30.49 7.75
C SER A 98 -13.36 -30.51 7.35
N SER A 99 -14.13 -29.48 7.68
CA SER A 99 -15.51 -29.31 7.22
C SER A 99 -15.89 -27.83 7.19
N GLY A 100 -15.87 -27.23 5.99
CA GLY A 100 -16.34 -25.86 5.78
C GLY A 100 -17.87 -25.76 5.75
N ARG A 101 -18.44 -24.70 6.32
CA ARG A 101 -19.88 -24.41 6.22
C ARG A 101 -20.15 -23.56 4.97
N VAL A 102 -20.77 -24.15 3.95
CA VAL A 102 -21.16 -23.43 2.74
C VAL A 102 -22.49 -22.72 2.97
N LEU A 103 -22.47 -21.39 2.92
CA LEU A 103 -23.69 -20.58 2.89
C LEU A 103 -24.16 -20.47 1.44
N ARG A 104 -25.18 -21.24 1.06
CA ARG A 104 -25.84 -21.05 -0.23
C ARG A 104 -26.78 -19.84 -0.14
N LYS A 105 -26.61 -18.88 -1.04
CA LYS A 105 -27.55 -17.76 -1.17
C LYS A 105 -28.86 -18.31 -1.71
N ALA A 106 -29.90 -18.33 -0.88
CA ALA A 106 -31.23 -18.76 -1.28
C ALA A 106 -31.98 -17.59 -1.93
N ALA A 107 -32.47 -17.78 -3.16
CA ALA A 107 -33.54 -16.97 -3.71
C ALA A 107 -34.88 -17.56 -3.24
N SER A 108 -35.77 -16.74 -2.70
CA SER A 108 -37.14 -17.13 -2.39
C SER A 108 -37.88 -17.44 -3.70
N SER A 109 -38.10 -18.72 -3.98
CA SER A 109 -38.89 -19.16 -5.13
C SER A 109 -40.38 -18.97 -4.83
N SER A 110 -40.97 -17.90 -5.35
CA SER A 110 -42.41 -17.82 -5.56
C SER A 110 -42.78 -18.75 -6.72
N THR A 111 -43.46 -19.86 -6.39
CA THR A 111 -43.99 -20.80 -7.37
C THR A 111 -45.32 -20.30 -7.92
N SER A 112 -45.39 -20.10 -9.25
CA SER A 112 -46.57 -20.47 -10.04
C SER A 112 -46.25 -20.46 -11.54
N ASN A 113 -46.12 -21.68 -12.06
CA ASN A 113 -46.66 -22.19 -13.32
C ASN A 113 -46.11 -21.69 -14.67
N GLU A 114 -45.39 -22.63 -15.30
CA GLU A 114 -45.32 -23.02 -16.72
C GLU A 114 -45.19 -21.93 -17.80
N THR A 115 -44.03 -21.88 -18.45
CA THR A 115 -43.89 -22.13 -19.91
C THR A 115 -42.41 -22.14 -20.30
N GLU A 116 -42.10 -22.99 -21.28
CA GLU A 116 -40.80 -23.32 -21.86
C GLU A 116 -39.77 -22.17 -21.92
N SER A 117 -38.62 -22.34 -21.28
CA SER A 117 -37.38 -21.68 -21.71
C SER A 117 -36.16 -22.35 -21.05
N HIS A 118 -35.15 -22.60 -21.88
CA HIS A 118 -33.86 -23.24 -21.63
C HIS A 118 -32.96 -22.50 -20.62
N ALA A 119 -33.46 -22.16 -19.43
CA ALA A 119 -32.77 -21.23 -18.54
C ALA A 119 -32.73 -21.73 -17.08
N ALA A 120 -32.08 -22.86 -16.84
CA ALA A 120 -31.62 -23.20 -15.48
C ALA A 120 -30.37 -24.10 -15.44
N THR A 121 -29.60 -24.21 -16.52
CA THR A 121 -28.28 -24.86 -16.46
C THR A 121 -27.23 -23.75 -16.36
N PHE A 122 -26.53 -23.71 -15.24
CA PHE A 122 -25.32 -22.89 -15.08
C PHE A 122 -24.28 -23.37 -16.10
N MET A 123 -24.25 -22.73 -17.27
CA MET A 123 -23.27 -22.97 -18.32
C MET A 123 -22.34 -21.78 -18.36
N PHE A 124 -21.05 -22.03 -18.06
CA PHE A 124 -19.98 -21.10 -18.39
C PHE A 124 -19.86 -21.05 -19.91
N ASN A 125 -20.70 -20.24 -20.54
CA ASN A 125 -20.71 -20.06 -21.98
C ASN A 125 -19.62 -19.04 -22.35
N PHE A 126 -18.38 -19.49 -22.46
CA PHE A 126 -17.31 -18.72 -23.11
C PHE A 126 -17.48 -18.87 -24.62
N PRO A 127 -17.80 -17.81 -25.37
CA PRO A 127 -17.76 -17.87 -26.82
C PRO A 127 -16.31 -18.11 -27.26
N GLU A 128 -16.10 -19.19 -28.01
CA GLU A 128 -14.82 -19.55 -28.60
C GLU A 128 -14.45 -18.48 -29.65
N PRO A 129 -13.25 -17.88 -29.60
CA PRO A 129 -12.85 -16.91 -30.61
C PRO A 129 -12.56 -17.64 -31.92
N GLU A 130 -13.50 -17.54 -32.87
CA GLU A 130 -13.33 -17.93 -34.26
C GLU A 130 -12.16 -17.15 -34.88
N GLY A 131 -11.01 -17.81 -35.07
CA GLY A 131 -9.95 -17.34 -35.96
C GLY A 131 -8.56 -17.17 -35.35
N GLY A 132 -7.98 -18.25 -34.83
CA GLY A 132 -6.52 -18.39 -34.73
C GLY A 132 -5.98 -19.12 -35.95
N GLN A 133 -5.50 -18.39 -36.98
CA GLN A 133 -4.71 -19.01 -38.03
C GLN A 133 -3.33 -19.35 -37.47
N ASP A 134 -2.99 -20.64 -37.42
CA ASP A 134 -1.65 -21.13 -37.12
C ASP A 134 -0.67 -20.69 -38.22
N ILE A 135 0.06 -19.60 -37.98
CA ILE A 135 1.15 -19.15 -38.85
C ILE A 135 2.48 -19.66 -38.28
N PHE A 136 2.75 -20.96 -38.38
CA PHE A 136 4.11 -21.48 -38.36
C PHE A 136 4.23 -22.75 -39.22
N LYS A 137 4.66 -22.57 -40.46
CA LYS A 137 5.43 -23.54 -41.22
C LYS A 137 6.48 -22.83 -42.07
#